data_AF-A0A7V9V3N0-F1
#
_entry.id   AF-A0A7V9V3N0-F1
#
_cell.length_a   1.000
_cell.length_b   1.000
_cell.length_c   1.000
_cell.angle_alpha   90.00
_cell.angle_beta   90.00
_cell.angle_gamma   90.00
#
_symmetry.space_group_name_H-M   'P 1'
#
loop_
_entity.id
_entity.type
_entity.pdbx_description
1 polymer ?
#
loop_
_entity_poly.entity_id
_entity_poly.type
_entity_poly.pdbx_seq_one_letter_code
_entity_poly.pdbx_strand_id
1 'polypeptide(L)'
;MPAHQMPFVFADASGEQVTAPIVEQSEMRKLTMPSAGIPDAPATNPVLVKAATIAQERANAHSKRHCWRYVKEALLAAGAVDSYPQTALAKQAGDELVDNFGFQKLAVTDPYQAPVGAVLVYDAKGAPGHVEIRTKTGFVSDFSTPIPSKRKLIGVYTKA
;
A
#
# COMPACT_ATOMS: atom_id res chain seq x y z
N MET A 1 -26.92 29.22 -24.11
CA MET A 1 -26.06 30.41 -24.23
C MET A 1 -24.91 30.25 -23.22
N PRO A 2 -23.75 29.68 -23.58
CA PRO A 2 -22.63 29.55 -22.64
C PRO A 2 -21.82 30.86 -22.54
N ALA A 3 -21.39 31.19 -21.32
CA ALA A 3 -20.60 32.37 -21.00
C ALA A 3 -19.15 32.25 -21.51
N HIS A 4 -18.63 33.29 -22.16
CA HIS A 4 -17.23 33.43 -22.53
C HIS A 4 -16.41 33.91 -21.31
N GLN A 5 -15.41 33.13 -20.92
CA GLN A 5 -14.44 33.47 -19.88
C GLN A 5 -13.13 33.92 -20.57
N MET A 6 -12.66 35.13 -20.27
CA MET A 6 -11.55 35.78 -20.99
C MET A 6 -10.17 35.22 -20.56
N PRO A 7 -9.21 35.05 -21.48
CA PRO A 7 -7.86 34.60 -21.15
C PRO A 7 -7.03 35.68 -20.44
N PHE A 8 -6.10 35.26 -19.58
CA PHE A 8 -5.19 36.15 -18.86
C PHE A 8 -4.02 36.56 -19.76
N VAL A 9 -3.75 37.87 -19.88
CA VAL A 9 -2.66 38.43 -20.68
C VAL A 9 -1.59 38.97 -19.75
N PHE A 10 -0.33 38.59 -19.97
CA PHE A 10 0.82 39.15 -19.23
C PHE A 10 1.99 39.42 -20.18
N ALA A 11 2.79 40.43 -19.86
CA ALA A 11 3.98 40.78 -20.63
C ALA A 11 5.18 39.96 -20.14
N ASP A 12 5.95 39.40 -21.07
CA ASP A 12 7.20 38.71 -20.75
C ASP A 12 8.36 39.71 -20.56
N ALA A 13 9.55 39.20 -20.18
CA ALA A 13 10.73 40.02 -19.90
C ALA A 13 11.28 40.77 -21.13
N SER A 14 10.75 40.49 -22.33
CA SER A 14 11.05 41.17 -23.60
C SER A 14 10.03 42.25 -23.96
N GLY A 15 8.99 42.44 -23.14
CA GLY A 15 7.94 43.44 -23.35
C GLY A 15 6.85 43.01 -24.35
N GLU A 16 6.81 41.73 -24.74
CA GLU A 16 5.79 41.22 -25.65
C GLU A 16 4.59 40.67 -24.84
N GLN A 17 3.37 41.05 -25.23
CA GLN A 17 2.14 40.62 -24.55
C GLN A 17 1.77 39.21 -24.99
N VAL A 18 1.90 38.24 -24.08
CA VAL A 18 1.57 36.83 -24.35
C VAL A 18 0.29 36.46 -23.59
N THR A 19 -0.61 35.78 -24.31
CA THR A 19 -1.91 35.34 -23.78
C THR A 19 -1.81 33.88 -23.35
N ALA A 20 -2.06 33.57 -22.08
CA ALA A 20 -2.06 32.19 -21.59
C ALA A 20 -3.50 31.70 -21.38
N PRO A 21 -3.90 30.54 -21.95
CA PRO A 21 -5.18 29.93 -21.64
C PRO A 21 -5.16 29.43 -20.18
N ILE A 22 -6.18 29.82 -19.41
CA ILE A 22 -6.40 29.30 -18.05
C ILE A 22 -6.88 27.85 -18.20
N VAL A 23 -6.04 26.90 -17.81
CA VAL A 23 -6.41 25.48 -17.73
C VAL A 23 -7.19 25.26 -16.43
N GLU A 24 -8.50 25.55 -16.45
CA GLU A 24 -9.43 25.04 -15.44
C GLU A 24 -9.82 23.61 -15.79
N GLN A 25 -8.92 22.67 -15.53
CA GLN A 25 -9.28 21.26 -15.43
C GLN A 25 -8.13 20.50 -14.75
N SER A 26 -8.19 20.48 -13.42
CA SER A 26 -7.68 19.38 -12.61
C SER A 26 -8.51 18.14 -12.94
N GLU A 27 -8.36 17.63 -14.16
CA GLU A 27 -8.69 16.24 -14.44
C GLU A 27 -7.75 15.42 -13.58
N MET A 28 -8.29 15.01 -12.45
CA MET A 28 -7.85 13.93 -11.60
C MET A 28 -7.41 12.81 -12.55
N ARG A 29 -6.12 12.80 -12.89
CA ARG A 29 -5.51 11.81 -13.76
C ARG A 29 -5.68 10.51 -13.01
N LYS A 30 -6.78 9.83 -13.33
CA LYS A 30 -7.00 8.44 -13.04
C LYS A 30 -5.81 7.77 -13.72
N LEU A 31 -4.77 7.50 -12.95
CA LEU A 31 -3.70 6.61 -13.38
C LEU A 31 -4.37 5.25 -13.53
N THR A 32 -5.02 5.05 -14.67
CA THR A 32 -5.34 3.73 -15.20
C THR A 32 -4.00 3.13 -15.54
N MET A 33 -3.36 2.56 -14.52
CA MET A 33 -2.30 1.60 -14.76
C MET A 33 -2.89 0.52 -15.65
N PRO A 34 -2.21 0.11 -16.74
CA PRO A 34 -2.55 -1.15 -17.35
C PRO A 34 -2.37 -2.20 -16.26
N SER A 35 -3.48 -2.81 -15.85
CA SER A 35 -3.44 -4.06 -15.10
C SER A 35 -2.65 -5.04 -15.96
N ALA A 36 -1.34 -5.14 -15.69
CA ALA A 36 -0.54 -6.24 -16.14
C ALA A 36 -1.15 -7.47 -15.47
N GLY A 37 -2.10 -8.08 -16.17
CA GLY A 37 -2.73 -9.31 -15.77
C GLY A 37 -1.67 -10.37 -15.69
N ILE A 38 -1.23 -10.65 -14.47
CA ILE A 38 -0.83 -12.01 -14.13
C ILE A 38 -2.16 -12.76 -14.05
N PRO A 39 -2.44 -13.71 -14.96
CA PRO A 39 -3.75 -14.34 -15.09
C PRO A 39 -4.21 -15.12 -13.85
N ASP A 40 -3.32 -15.32 -12.87
CA ASP A 40 -3.58 -16.09 -11.64
C ASP A 40 -3.27 -15.31 -10.34
N ALA A 41 -3.05 -13.98 -10.41
CA ALA A 41 -2.93 -13.19 -9.18
C ALA A 41 -4.31 -13.13 -8.48
N PRO A 42 -4.42 -13.51 -7.20
CA PRO A 42 -5.67 -13.42 -6.46
C PRO A 42 -6.26 -12.02 -6.61
N ALA A 43 -7.55 -11.94 -6.93
CA ALA A 43 -8.26 -10.68 -7.11
C ALA A 43 -7.89 -9.71 -5.98
N THR A 44 -7.29 -8.58 -6.35
CA THR A 44 -6.75 -7.61 -5.40
C THR A 44 -7.88 -7.04 -4.54
N ASN A 45 -7.91 -7.37 -3.26
CA ASN A 45 -8.97 -6.90 -2.35
C ASN A 45 -8.81 -5.38 -2.11
N PRO A 46 -9.82 -4.55 -2.45
CA PRO A 46 -9.72 -3.10 -2.33
C PRO A 46 -9.50 -2.62 -0.88
N VAL A 47 -9.99 -3.38 0.11
CA VAL A 47 -9.79 -3.08 1.54
C VAL A 47 -8.32 -3.27 1.93
N LEU A 48 -7.69 -4.34 1.44
CA LEU A 48 -6.26 -4.59 1.67
C LEU A 48 -5.37 -3.58 0.96
N VAL A 49 -5.75 -3.14 -0.24
CA VAL A 49 -5.07 -2.03 -0.93
C VAL A 49 -5.17 -0.75 -0.11
N LYS A 50 -6.35 -0.46 0.45
CA LYS A 50 -6.54 0.69 1.35
C LYS A 50 -5.66 0.58 2.59
N ALA A 51 -5.52 -0.62 3.18
CA ALA A 51 -4.59 -0.85 4.30
C ALA A 51 -3.14 -0.55 3.91
N ALA A 52 -2.71 -0.99 2.72
CA ALA A 52 -1.38 -0.70 2.20
C ALA A 52 -1.14 0.80 2.04
N THR A 53 -2.12 1.55 1.53
CA THR A 53 -2.05 3.01 1.41
C THR A 53 -1.96 3.68 2.78
N ILE A 54 -2.82 3.30 3.74
CA ILE A 54 -2.79 3.86 5.10
C ILE A 54 -1.45 3.58 5.79
N ALA A 55 -0.91 2.37 5.63
CA ALA A 55 0.41 2.03 6.16
C ALA A 55 1.50 2.88 5.51
N GLN A 56 1.42 3.14 4.20
CA GLN A 56 2.37 3.96 3.46
C GLN A 56 2.32 5.43 3.87
N GLU A 57 1.12 5.98 4.08
CA GLU A 57 0.92 7.35 4.57
C GLU A 57 1.46 7.53 6.00
N ARG A 58 1.37 6.50 6.84
CA ARG A 58 1.85 6.50 8.23
C ARG A 58 3.30 6.04 8.38
N ALA A 59 3.94 5.60 7.29
CA ALA A 59 5.28 5.06 7.33
C ALA A 59 6.29 6.11 7.79
N ASN A 60 7.22 5.70 8.65
CA ASN A 60 8.32 6.55 9.08
C ASN A 60 9.43 6.57 8.01
N ALA A 61 10.29 7.59 8.06
CA ALA A 61 11.48 7.66 7.21
C ALA A 61 12.44 6.46 7.41
N HIS A 62 12.48 5.92 8.63
CA HIS A 62 13.33 4.79 9.01
C HIS A 62 12.60 3.85 9.98
N SER A 63 13.05 2.59 10.07
CA SER A 63 12.45 1.61 10.97
C SER A 63 12.56 2.01 12.44
N LYS A 64 11.44 1.92 13.15
CA LYS A 64 11.30 2.07 14.60
C LYS A 64 11.15 0.71 15.30
N ARG A 65 11.34 -0.41 14.61
CA ARG A 65 11.20 -1.79 15.13
C ARG A 65 9.79 -2.12 15.62
N HIS A 66 8.78 -1.37 15.17
CA HIS A 66 7.37 -1.55 15.53
C HIS A 66 6.51 -2.03 14.35
N CYS A 67 7.12 -2.73 13.38
CA CYS A 67 6.46 -3.21 12.15
C CYS A 67 5.05 -3.77 12.39
N TRP A 68 4.90 -4.72 13.33
CA TRP A 68 3.61 -5.36 13.56
C TRP A 68 2.54 -4.38 14.09
N ARG A 69 2.91 -3.45 14.97
CA ARG A 69 1.97 -2.44 15.48
C ARG A 69 1.39 -1.58 14.36
N TYR A 70 2.24 -1.12 13.44
CA TYR A 70 1.83 -0.30 12.30
C TYR A 70 0.92 -1.07 11.34
N VAL A 71 1.27 -2.32 11.05
CA VAL A 71 0.43 -3.18 10.20
C VAL A 71 -0.94 -3.41 10.83
N LYS A 72 -1.00 -3.68 12.14
CA LYS A 72 -2.27 -3.84 12.88
C LYS A 72 -3.15 -2.60 12.79
N GLU A 73 -2.58 -1.42 13.02
CA GLU A 73 -3.30 -0.15 12.92
C GLU A 73 -3.81 0.12 11.51
N ALA A 74 -3.01 -0.20 10.48
CA ALA A 74 -3.40 -0.02 9.09
C ALA A 74 -4.52 -0.98 8.66
N LEU A 75 -4.43 -2.26 9.05
CA LEU A 75 -5.47 -3.26 8.78
C LEU A 75 -6.80 -2.88 9.46
N LEU A 76 -6.73 -2.43 10.71
CA LEU A 76 -7.92 -2.00 11.46
C LEU A 76 -8.54 -0.73 10.84
N ALA A 77 -7.72 0.28 10.52
CA ALA A 77 -8.20 1.52 9.93
C ALA A 77 -8.78 1.33 8.51
N ALA A 78 -8.30 0.33 7.78
CA ALA A 78 -8.85 -0.04 6.49
C ALA A 78 -10.18 -0.78 6.59
N GLY A 79 -10.46 -1.44 7.73
CA GLY A 79 -11.57 -2.38 7.90
C GLY A 79 -11.26 -3.79 7.38
N ALA A 80 -9.98 -4.16 7.24
CA ALA A 80 -9.58 -5.51 6.83
C ALA A 80 -9.80 -6.54 7.96
N VAL A 81 -9.69 -6.06 9.19
CA VAL A 81 -9.91 -6.80 10.43
C VAL A 81 -11.00 -6.10 11.24
N ASP A 82 -11.87 -6.88 11.87
CA ASP A 82 -13.00 -6.34 12.64
C ASP A 82 -12.57 -5.83 14.03
N SER A 83 -11.40 -6.28 14.51
CA SER A 83 -10.82 -5.90 15.80
C SER A 83 -9.29 -5.85 15.73
N TYR A 84 -8.66 -5.17 16.69
CA TYR A 84 -7.20 -5.07 16.76
C TYR A 84 -6.55 -6.45 17.04
N PRO A 85 -5.63 -6.95 16.19
CA PRO A 85 -4.95 -8.22 16.44
C PRO A 85 -4.08 -8.17 17.72
N GLN A 86 -4.15 -9.21 18.53
CA GLN A 86 -3.60 -9.25 19.89
C GLN A 86 -2.22 -9.90 19.96
N THR A 87 -1.76 -10.60 18.91
CA THR A 87 -0.42 -11.19 18.93
C THR A 87 0.67 -10.14 19.12
N ALA A 88 1.65 -10.49 19.97
CA ALA A 88 2.81 -9.65 20.24
C ALA A 88 3.91 -9.83 19.19
N LEU A 89 4.08 -11.06 18.68
CA LEU A 89 5.16 -11.40 17.77
C LEU A 89 4.69 -11.32 16.31
N ALA A 90 5.46 -10.61 15.49
CA ALA A 90 5.26 -10.51 14.05
C ALA A 90 5.15 -11.88 13.36
N LYS A 91 5.94 -12.88 13.78
CA LYS A 91 5.88 -14.24 13.19
C LYS A 91 4.56 -14.98 13.44
N GLN A 92 3.81 -14.59 14.48
CA GLN A 92 2.49 -15.17 14.83
C GLN A 92 1.33 -14.47 14.12
N ALA A 93 1.60 -13.32 13.48
CA ALA A 93 0.58 -12.55 12.77
C ALA A 93 -0.15 -13.40 11.73
N GLY A 94 0.57 -14.26 11.04
CA GLY A 94 0.01 -15.12 9.99
C GLY A 94 -1.09 -16.05 10.53
N ASP A 95 -0.80 -16.75 11.62
CA ASP A 95 -1.73 -17.69 12.23
C ASP A 95 -2.97 -16.95 12.76
N GLU A 96 -2.77 -15.83 13.48
CA GLU A 96 -3.88 -15.02 13.99
C GLU A 96 -4.76 -14.44 12.87
N LEU A 97 -4.17 -13.99 11.77
CA LEU A 97 -4.93 -13.46 10.63
C LEU A 97 -5.82 -14.53 9.99
N VAL A 98 -5.33 -15.77 9.89
CA VAL A 98 -6.08 -16.89 9.34
C VAL A 98 -7.18 -17.33 10.32
N ASP A 99 -6.82 -17.57 11.58
CA ASP A 99 -7.71 -18.17 12.56
C ASP A 99 -8.85 -17.22 12.98
N ASN A 100 -8.57 -15.92 13.13
CA ASN A 100 -9.51 -14.98 13.74
C ASN A 100 -10.13 -13.98 12.74
N PHE A 101 -9.45 -13.71 11.62
CA PHE A 101 -9.85 -12.61 10.71
C PHE A 101 -10.20 -13.07 9.30
N GLY A 102 -10.18 -14.39 9.05
CA GLY A 102 -10.58 -14.99 7.77
C GLY A 102 -9.59 -14.74 6.64
N PHE A 103 -8.32 -14.48 6.95
CA PHE A 103 -7.28 -14.44 5.94
C PHE A 103 -6.98 -15.86 5.44
N GLN A 104 -6.41 -15.95 4.26
CA GLN A 104 -5.98 -17.17 3.63
C GLN A 104 -4.49 -17.06 3.29
N LYS A 105 -3.74 -18.11 3.64
CA LYS A 105 -2.34 -18.23 3.25
C LYS A 105 -2.26 -18.62 1.78
N LEU A 106 -1.60 -17.78 0.99
CA LEU A 106 -1.32 -18.05 -0.41
C LEU A 106 -0.12 -18.99 -0.54
N ALA A 107 -0.16 -19.86 -1.56
CA ALA A 107 0.95 -20.70 -1.96
C ALA A 107 2.02 -19.91 -2.75
N VAL A 108 2.38 -18.73 -2.24
CA VAL A 108 3.36 -17.83 -2.84
C VAL A 108 4.61 -17.83 -1.95
N THR A 109 5.75 -18.16 -2.57
CA THR A 109 7.05 -18.19 -1.88
C THR A 109 7.88 -16.93 -2.17
N ASP A 110 7.56 -16.24 -3.27
CA ASP A 110 8.25 -15.02 -3.70
C ASP A 110 7.48 -13.77 -3.23
N PRO A 111 8.07 -12.90 -2.38
CA PRO A 111 7.45 -11.65 -1.96
C PRO A 111 6.98 -10.74 -3.09
N TYR A 112 7.65 -10.77 -4.24
CA TYR A 112 7.31 -9.92 -5.38
C TYR A 112 6.04 -10.36 -6.11
N GLN A 113 5.70 -11.66 -6.01
CA GLN A 113 4.49 -12.25 -6.59
C GLN A 113 3.28 -12.12 -5.65
N ALA A 114 3.46 -11.59 -4.44
CA ALA A 114 2.34 -11.29 -3.55
C ALA A 114 1.42 -10.23 -4.18
N PRO A 115 0.08 -10.39 -4.11
CA PRO A 115 -0.83 -9.37 -4.60
C PRO A 115 -0.74 -8.10 -3.76
N VAL A 116 -1.04 -6.94 -4.36
CA VAL A 116 -1.02 -5.66 -3.64
C VAL A 116 -2.03 -5.69 -2.50
N GLY A 117 -1.62 -5.24 -1.32
CA GLY A 117 -2.40 -5.31 -0.09
C GLY A 117 -2.20 -6.60 0.71
N ALA A 118 -1.58 -7.63 0.14
CA ALA A 118 -1.28 -8.85 0.88
C ALA A 118 -0.32 -8.56 2.04
N VAL A 119 -0.50 -9.30 3.13
CA VAL A 119 0.35 -9.25 4.32
C VAL A 119 1.42 -10.33 4.20
N LEU A 120 2.69 -9.95 4.27
CA LEU A 120 3.82 -10.85 4.22
C LEU A 120 4.41 -10.99 5.61
N VAL A 121 4.57 -12.22 6.07
CA VAL A 121 5.12 -12.54 7.39
C VAL A 121 6.44 -13.26 7.22
N TYR A 122 7.45 -12.81 7.95
CA TYR A 122 8.81 -13.35 7.92
C TYR A 122 9.25 -13.86 9.28
N ASP A 123 10.00 -14.95 9.23
CA ASP A 123 10.62 -15.56 10.39
C ASP A 123 11.86 -14.79 10.83
N ALA A 124 12.22 -14.96 12.10
CA ALA A 124 13.51 -14.53 12.62
C ALA A 124 13.92 -15.43 13.79
N LYS A 125 15.07 -16.10 13.67
CA LYS A 125 15.61 -16.96 14.73
C LYS A 125 15.84 -16.13 16.00
N GLY A 126 15.15 -16.50 17.08
CA GLY A 126 15.27 -15.82 18.40
C GLY A 126 14.70 -14.40 18.45
N ALA A 127 13.96 -13.97 17.43
CA ALA A 127 13.41 -12.61 17.32
C ALA A 127 11.90 -12.64 17.04
N PRO A 128 11.19 -11.50 17.21
CA PRO A 128 9.74 -11.44 17.03
C PRO A 128 9.26 -11.68 15.59
N GLY A 129 10.15 -11.69 14.60
CA GLY A 129 9.81 -11.77 13.18
C GLY A 129 9.72 -10.40 12.51
N HIS A 130 9.17 -10.36 11.29
CA HIS A 130 8.84 -9.11 10.58
C HIS A 130 7.52 -9.29 9.81
N VAL A 131 6.71 -8.23 9.74
CA VAL A 131 5.51 -8.20 8.90
C VAL A 131 5.55 -6.94 8.06
N GLU A 132 5.19 -7.06 6.80
CA GLU A 132 4.99 -5.94 5.88
C GLU A 132 3.77 -6.19 4.98
N ILE A 133 3.24 -5.13 4.40
CA ILE A 133 2.14 -5.15 3.44
C ILE A 133 2.74 -4.86 2.05
N ARG A 134 2.35 -5.63 1.05
CA ARG A 134 2.72 -5.36 -0.35
C ARG A 134 2.07 -4.07 -0.82
N THR A 135 2.85 -3.12 -1.30
CA THR A 135 2.35 -1.93 -2.00
C THR A 135 2.62 -2.07 -3.50
N LYS A 136 2.09 -1.14 -4.31
CA LYS A 136 2.33 -1.13 -5.77
C LYS A 136 3.81 -1.02 -6.13
N THR A 137 4.58 -0.29 -5.33
CA THR A 137 5.97 0.06 -5.63
C THR A 137 6.98 -0.62 -4.70
N GLY A 138 6.52 -1.33 -3.68
CA GLY A 138 7.41 -1.90 -2.66
C GLY A 138 6.66 -2.61 -1.55
N PHE A 139 7.15 -2.41 -0.33
CA PHE A 139 6.68 -3.07 0.88
C PHE A 139 6.65 -2.05 2.00
N VAL A 140 5.62 -2.14 2.83
CA VAL A 140 5.43 -1.19 3.93
C VAL A 140 5.15 -1.90 5.24
N SER A 141 5.84 -1.47 6.28
CA SER A 141 5.63 -1.94 7.65
C SER A 141 5.53 -0.74 8.58
N ASP A 142 6.51 -0.52 9.45
CA ASP A 142 6.70 0.74 10.18
C ASP A 142 7.43 1.80 9.34
N PHE A 143 8.04 1.38 8.24
CA PHE A 143 8.67 2.22 7.22
C PHE A 143 8.38 1.64 5.82
N SER A 144 8.59 2.43 4.78
CA SER A 144 8.41 2.03 3.39
C SER A 144 9.75 1.69 2.74
N THR A 145 9.81 0.58 2.01
CA THR A 145 11.01 0.12 1.29
C THR A 145 10.63 -0.46 -0.07
N PRO A 146 11.41 -0.22 -1.14
CA PRO A 146 11.18 -0.86 -2.44
C PRO A 146 11.53 -2.35 -2.43
N ILE A 147 12.38 -2.79 -1.50
CA ILE A 147 12.87 -4.16 -1.38
C ILE A 147 12.21 -4.87 -0.18
N PRO A 148 11.81 -6.15 -0.31
CA PRO A 148 11.24 -6.92 0.77
C PRO A 148 12.30 -7.27 1.82
N SER A 149 11.84 -7.79 2.94
CA SER A 149 12.74 -8.33 3.95
C SER A 149 13.61 -9.48 3.41
N LYS A 150 14.92 -9.46 3.72
CA LYS A 150 15.85 -10.57 3.40
C LYS A 150 15.63 -11.83 4.25
N ARG A 151 14.70 -11.77 5.20
CA ARG A 151 14.40 -12.86 6.14
C ARG A 151 13.65 -13.98 5.44
N LYS A 152 13.60 -15.16 6.07
CA LYS A 152 12.84 -16.29 5.54
C LYS A 152 11.34 -15.97 5.57
N LEU A 153 10.69 -15.96 4.42
CA LEU A 153 9.23 -15.81 4.33
C LEU A 153 8.54 -17.02 4.99
N ILE A 154 7.59 -16.74 5.89
CA ILE A 154 6.69 -17.74 6.51
C ILE A 154 5.48 -17.95 5.62
N GLY A 155 4.91 -16.84 5.11
CA GLY A 155 3.73 -16.88 4.26
C GLY A 155 3.31 -15.50 3.77
N VAL A 156 2.51 -15.53 2.72
CA VAL A 156 1.76 -14.38 2.20
C VAL A 156 0.28 -14.63 2.53
N TYR A 157 -0.39 -13.62 3.08
CA TYR A 157 -1.76 -13.72 3.56
C TYR A 157 -2.62 -12.70 2.84
N THR A 158 -3.75 -13.14 2.30
CA THR A 158 -4.75 -12.28 1.65
C THR A 158 -6.13 -12.57 2.21
N LYS A 159 -7.10 -11.74 1.86
CA LYS A 159 -8.51 -11.91 2.23
C LYS A 159 -9.35 -11.67 0.98
N ALA A 160 -10.33 -12.53 0.75
CA ALA A 160 -11.28 -12.41 -0.37
C ALA A 160 -12.20 -11.20 -0.17
#